data_AF-X8BLQ1-F1
#
_entry.id   AF-X8BLQ1-F1
#
_cell.length_a   1.000
_cell.length_b   1.000
_cell.length_c   1.000
_cell.angle_alpha   90.00
_cell.angle_beta   90.00
_cell.angle_gamma   90.00
#
_symmetry.space_group_name_H-M   'P 1'
#
loop_
_entity.id
_entity.type
_entity.pdbx_description
1 polymer ?
#
loop_
_entity_poly.entity_id
_entity_poly.type
_entity_poly.pdbx_seq_one_letter_code
_entity_poly.pdbx_strand_id
1 'polypeptide(L)'
;MLPLTRQDIHDIFWLQATIATELAATATDLITDAEIDELEHLNEELAAAVGSGDTEAIASAEFAFHRVFNQASGRIKLAFFLLHAARYMPALVYAADPDWGAAAVANHRQLISALRSRDKAAVLEHTTWQFTDGAERLIQKLERTGIWR
;
A
#
# COMPACT_ATOMS: atom_id res chain seq x y z
N MET A 1 -12.91 22.43 -8.03
CA MET A 1 -12.76 20.99 -8.36
C MET A 1 -14.12 20.36 -8.18
N LEU A 2 -14.54 19.45 -9.06
CA LEU A 2 -15.76 18.66 -8.85
C LEU A 2 -15.55 17.73 -7.63
N PRO A 3 -16.60 17.39 -6.88
CA PRO A 3 -16.50 16.39 -5.82
C PRO A 3 -16.13 15.02 -6.42
N LEU A 4 -15.21 14.31 -5.76
CA LEU A 4 -14.75 12.98 -6.17
C LEU A 4 -15.95 12.04 -6.24
N THR A 5 -16.17 11.33 -7.36
CA THR A 5 -17.24 10.32 -7.48
C THR A 5 -16.76 8.94 -7.05
N ARG A 6 -17.68 7.98 -6.89
CA ARG A 6 -17.30 6.57 -6.68
C ARG A 6 -16.47 6.02 -7.84
N GLN A 7 -16.83 6.38 -9.08
CA GLN A 7 -16.08 5.96 -10.25
C GLN A 7 -14.66 6.54 -10.25
N ASP A 8 -14.48 7.81 -9.87
CA ASP A 8 -13.16 8.41 -9.78
C ASP A 8 -12.26 7.65 -8.78
N ILE A 9 -12.81 7.19 -7.65
CA ILE A 9 -12.06 6.35 -6.70
C ILE A 9 -11.67 5.03 -7.36
N HIS A 10 -12.62 4.33 -7.97
CA HIS A 10 -12.30 3.07 -8.65
C HIS A 10 -11.21 3.25 -9.72
N ASP A 11 -11.28 4.32 -10.52
CA ASP A 11 -10.30 4.61 -11.56
C ASP A 11 -8.90 4.91 -10.97
N ILE A 12 -8.84 5.70 -9.90
CA ILE A 12 -7.59 6.03 -9.20
C ILE A 12 -6.94 4.77 -8.61
N PHE A 13 -7.71 3.95 -7.90
CA PHE A 13 -7.18 2.73 -7.29
C PHE A 13 -6.81 1.67 -8.32
N TRP A 14 -7.58 1.54 -9.40
CA TRP A 14 -7.22 0.68 -10.52
C TRP A 14 -5.89 1.12 -11.15
N LEU A 15 -5.70 2.42 -11.39
CA LEU A 15 -4.45 2.96 -11.93
C LEU A 15 -3.28 2.68 -10.98
N GLN A 16 -3.45 2.93 -9.69
CA GLN A 16 -2.43 2.66 -8.67
C GLN A 16 -2.08 1.17 -8.62
N ALA A 17 -3.08 0.27 -8.58
CA ALA A 17 -2.88 -1.18 -8.57
C ALA A 17 -2.15 -1.67 -9.83
N THR A 18 -2.52 -1.15 -11.00
CA THR A 18 -1.86 -1.48 -12.27
C THR A 18 -0.38 -1.10 -12.23
N ILE A 19 -0.06 0.10 -11.74
CA ILE A 19 1.33 0.55 -11.63
C ILE A 19 2.08 -0.28 -10.57
N ALA A 20 1.47 -0.50 -9.40
CA ALA A 20 2.09 -1.21 -8.29
C ALA A 20 2.37 -2.67 -8.61
N THR A 21 1.47 -3.37 -9.30
CA THR A 21 1.68 -4.77 -9.72
C THR A 21 2.83 -4.90 -10.73
N GLU A 22 2.98 -3.93 -11.66
CA GLU A 22 4.12 -3.84 -12.57
C GLU A 22 5.46 -3.64 -11.83
N LEU A 23 5.46 -2.79 -10.79
CA LEU A 23 6.63 -2.60 -9.92
C LEU A 23 6.92 -3.87 -9.12
N ALA A 24 5.91 -4.48 -8.49
CA ALA A 24 6.01 -5.67 -7.67
C ALA A 24 6.51 -6.89 -8.46
N ALA A 25 6.01 -7.09 -9.69
CA ALA A 25 6.47 -8.16 -10.58
C ALA A 25 7.98 -8.06 -10.83
N THR A 26 8.47 -6.85 -11.09
CA THR A 26 9.90 -6.59 -11.36
C THR A 26 10.73 -6.65 -10.07
N ALA A 27 10.21 -6.09 -8.98
CA ALA A 27 10.85 -6.16 -7.67
C ALA A 27 11.05 -7.61 -7.22
N THR A 28 10.07 -8.50 -7.45
CA THR A 28 10.20 -9.93 -7.12
C THR A 28 11.42 -10.58 -7.77
N ASP A 29 11.74 -10.19 -9.01
CA ASP A 29 12.86 -10.73 -9.78
C ASP A 29 14.22 -10.16 -9.33
N LEU A 30 14.23 -8.96 -8.75
CA LEU A 30 15.46 -8.18 -8.51
C LEU A 30 15.82 -8.01 -7.04
N ILE A 31 14.84 -8.05 -6.14
CA ILE A 31 15.01 -7.73 -4.73
C ILE A 31 16.01 -8.67 -4.07
N THR A 32 16.93 -8.12 -3.29
CA THR A 32 17.96 -8.87 -2.56
C THR A 32 17.45 -9.35 -1.20
N ASP A 33 18.09 -10.36 -0.63
CA ASP A 33 17.70 -10.85 0.69
C ASP A 33 17.85 -9.78 1.78
N ALA A 34 18.82 -8.88 1.65
CA ALA A 34 19.03 -7.75 2.55
C ALA A 34 17.91 -6.69 2.43
N GLU A 35 17.41 -6.44 1.23
CA GLU A 35 16.24 -5.56 1.05
C GLU A 35 14.96 -6.21 1.61
N ILE A 36 14.83 -7.54 1.54
CA ILE A 36 13.71 -8.23 2.20
C ILE A 36 13.85 -8.18 3.73
N ASP A 37 15.07 -8.30 4.28
CA ASP A 37 15.33 -8.10 5.73
C ASP A 37 14.88 -6.70 6.18
N GLU A 38 15.15 -5.68 5.35
CA GLU A 38 14.73 -4.30 5.62
C GLU A 38 13.20 -4.15 5.58
N LEU A 39 12.51 -4.79 4.62
CA LEU A 39 11.04 -4.79 4.57
C LEU A 39 10.44 -5.43 5.83
N GLU A 40 11.05 -6.49 6.35
CA GLU A 40 10.64 -7.14 7.59
C GLU A 40 10.79 -6.20 8.79
N HIS A 41 11.93 -5.52 8.90
CA HIS A 41 12.15 -4.53 9.96
C HIS A 41 11.15 -3.36 9.89
N LEU A 42 10.94 -2.78 8.70
CA LEU A 42 9.97 -1.70 8.49
C LEU A 42 8.52 -2.14 8.81
N ASN A 43 8.18 -3.40 8.56
CA ASN A 43 6.86 -3.91 8.91
C ASN A 43 6.67 -4.11 10.42
N GLU A 44 7.73 -4.43 11.16
CA GLU A 44 7.69 -4.45 12.63
C GLU A 44 7.62 -3.03 13.21
N GLU A 45 8.27 -2.04 12.60
CA GLU A 45 8.06 -0.62 12.93
C GLU A 45 6.60 -0.19 12.70
N LEU A 46 6.01 -0.58 11.56
CA LEU A 46 4.59 -0.35 11.28
C LEU A 46 3.71 -1.02 12.34
N ALA A 47 3.99 -2.28 12.70
CA ALA A 47 3.23 -3.00 13.73
C ALA A 47 3.30 -2.31 15.10
N ALA A 48 4.47 -1.80 15.49
CA ALA A 48 4.64 -1.03 16.71
C ALA A 48 3.86 0.29 16.68
N ALA A 49 3.89 1.01 15.56
CA ALA A 49 3.13 2.25 15.37
C ALA A 49 1.61 2.01 15.39
N VAL A 50 1.15 0.93 14.76
CA VAL A 50 -0.26 0.49 14.83
C VAL A 50 -0.65 0.19 16.27
N GLY A 51 0.22 -0.49 17.03
CA GLY A 51 -0.01 -0.80 18.44
C GLY A 51 -0.10 0.43 19.36
N SER A 52 0.59 1.53 19.02
CA SER A 52 0.53 2.79 19.77
C SER A 52 -0.62 3.71 19.34
N GLY A 53 -1.20 3.49 18.15
CA GLY A 53 -2.23 4.35 17.57
C GLY A 53 -1.69 5.70 17.07
N ASP A 54 -0.38 5.84 16.91
CA ASP A 54 0.25 7.06 16.39
C ASP A 54 0.07 7.14 14.87
N THR A 55 -0.94 7.89 14.45
CA THR A 55 -1.33 7.98 13.03
C THR A 55 -0.25 8.59 12.12
N GLU A 56 0.61 9.47 12.64
CA GLU A 56 1.72 10.02 11.86
C GLU A 56 2.83 8.98 11.69
N ALA A 57 3.17 8.27 12.77
CA ALA A 57 4.15 7.19 12.72
C ALA A 57 3.69 6.04 11.80
N ILE A 58 2.40 5.66 11.85
CA ILE A 58 1.81 4.65 10.97
C ILE A 58 1.95 5.07 9.50
N ALA A 59 1.54 6.30 9.15
CA ALA A 59 1.63 6.79 7.78
C ALA A 59 3.08 6.86 7.27
N SER A 60 4.02 7.23 8.14
CA SER A 60 5.45 7.27 7.83
C SER A 60 6.02 5.87 7.59
N ALA A 61 5.71 4.91 8.46
CA ALA A 61 6.17 3.53 8.35
C ALA A 61 5.61 2.84 7.08
N GLU A 62 4.33 3.03 6.79
CA GLU A 62 3.68 2.53 5.56
C GLU A 62 4.40 3.08 4.31
N PHE A 63 4.66 4.39 4.29
CA PHE A 63 5.38 5.01 3.18
C PHE A 63 6.81 4.47 3.02
N ALA A 64 7.52 4.28 4.13
CA ALA A 64 8.89 3.76 4.12
C ALA A 64 8.96 2.33 3.54
N PHE A 65 8.05 1.45 3.97
CA PHE A 65 7.92 0.09 3.44
C PHE A 65 7.74 0.09 1.92
N HIS A 66 6.74 0.81 1.43
CA HIS A 66 6.46 0.88 -0.02
C HIS A 66 7.57 1.57 -0.81
N ARG A 67 8.31 2.52 -0.21
CA ARG A 67 9.45 3.15 -0.86
C ARG A 67 10.55 2.12 -1.14
N VAL A 68 10.93 1.30 -0.16
CA VAL A 68 11.94 0.25 -0.34
C VAL A 68 11.45 -0.77 -1.38
N PHE A 69 10.23 -1.27 -1.25
CA PHE A 69 9.69 -2.27 -2.16
C PHE A 69 9.64 -1.78 -3.61
N ASN A 70 9.14 -0.56 -3.85
CA ASN A 70 9.07 0.00 -5.19
C ASN A 70 10.45 0.33 -5.78
N GLN A 71 11.42 0.72 -4.94
CA GLN A 71 12.80 0.98 -5.39
C GLN A 71 13.52 -0.27 -5.86
N ALA A 72 13.27 -1.43 -5.22
CA ALA A 72 13.84 -2.72 -5.62
C ALA A 72 13.49 -3.12 -7.06
N SER A 73 12.43 -2.56 -7.66
CA SER A 73 12.09 -2.78 -9.08
C SER A 73 13.09 -2.15 -10.06
N GLY A 74 13.88 -1.15 -9.65
CA GLY A 74 14.69 -0.33 -10.55
C GLY A 74 13.89 0.54 -11.55
N ARG A 75 12.55 0.46 -11.56
CA ARG A 75 11.66 1.18 -12.49
C ARG A 75 11.34 2.58 -11.95
N ILE A 76 12.38 3.40 -11.77
CA ILE A 76 12.34 4.70 -11.06
C ILE A 76 11.21 5.61 -11.57
N LYS A 77 11.01 5.72 -12.89
CA LYS A 77 9.96 6.58 -13.46
C LYS A 77 8.55 6.06 -13.17
N LEU A 78 8.37 4.74 -13.14
CA LEU A 78 7.08 4.14 -12.84
C LEU A 78 6.75 4.29 -11.35
N ALA A 79 7.73 4.10 -10.46
CA ALA A 79 7.59 4.40 -9.03
C ALA A 79 7.27 5.88 -8.77
N PHE A 80 7.85 6.79 -9.56
CA PHE A 80 7.51 8.21 -9.51
C PHE A 80 6.05 8.48 -9.91
N PHE A 81 5.53 7.82 -10.95
CA PHE A 81 4.11 7.93 -11.32
C PHE A 81 3.20 7.38 -10.21
N LEU A 82 3.55 6.24 -9.61
CA LEU A 82 2.80 5.69 -8.47
C LEU A 82 2.74 6.69 -7.32
N LEU A 83 3.88 7.30 -6.95
CA LEU A 83 3.94 8.31 -5.90
C LEU A 83 3.01 9.50 -6.16
N HIS A 84 2.86 9.91 -7.42
CA HIS A 84 1.94 11.00 -7.79
C HIS A 84 0.48 10.55 -7.73
N ALA A 85 0.17 9.34 -8.19
CA ALA A 85 -1.16 8.77 -8.07
C ALA A 85 -1.56 8.55 -6.61
N ALA A 86 -0.63 8.16 -5.75
CA ALA A 86 -0.83 7.92 -4.32
C ALA A 86 -1.25 9.18 -3.54
N ARG A 87 -1.07 10.39 -4.09
CA ARG A 87 -1.55 11.64 -3.45
C ARG A 87 -3.07 11.73 -3.32
N TYR A 88 -3.80 10.91 -4.07
CA TYR A 88 -5.25 10.77 -3.93
C TYR A 88 -5.66 9.82 -2.79
N MET A 89 -4.68 9.19 -2.12
CA MET A 89 -4.88 8.43 -0.89
C MET A 89 -4.78 9.36 0.33
N PRO A 90 -5.86 9.52 1.11
CA PRO A 90 -5.77 10.27 2.35
C PRO A 90 -5.06 9.41 3.43
N ALA A 91 -3.72 9.43 3.47
CA ALA A 91 -2.91 8.53 4.32
C ALA A 91 -3.33 8.56 5.80
N LEU A 92 -3.56 9.75 6.38
CA LEU A 92 -3.99 9.88 7.78
C LEU A 92 -5.41 9.32 8.03
N VAL A 93 -6.26 9.26 7.00
CA VAL A 93 -7.59 8.66 7.11
C VAL A 93 -7.51 7.15 7.28
N TYR A 94 -6.54 6.50 6.64
CA TYR A 94 -6.23 5.08 6.80
C TYR A 94 -5.50 4.80 8.10
N ALA A 95 -4.46 5.58 8.40
CA ALA A 95 -3.69 5.43 9.62
C ALA A 95 -4.55 5.57 10.90
N ALA A 96 -5.65 6.32 10.83
CA ALA A 96 -6.63 6.45 11.90
C ALA A 96 -7.65 5.29 11.99
N ASP A 97 -7.60 4.31 11.10
CA ASP A 97 -8.44 3.10 11.12
C ASP A 97 -7.61 1.91 11.67
N PRO A 98 -7.86 1.47 12.92
CA PRO A 98 -7.11 0.37 13.54
C PRO A 98 -7.26 -0.96 12.78
N ASP A 99 -8.42 -1.20 12.17
CA ASP A 99 -8.67 -2.44 11.42
C ASP A 99 -7.85 -2.43 10.12
N TRP A 100 -7.67 -1.26 9.51
CA TRP A 100 -6.77 -1.11 8.36
C TRP A 100 -5.32 -1.36 8.77
N GLY A 101 -4.84 -0.75 9.86
CA GLY A 101 -3.47 -0.93 10.32
C GLY A 101 -3.12 -2.39 10.61
N ALA A 102 -4.00 -3.11 11.29
CA ALA A 102 -3.83 -4.55 11.55
C ALA A 102 -3.81 -5.37 10.25
N ALA A 103 -4.68 -5.06 9.29
CA ALA A 103 -4.75 -5.75 8.01
C ALA A 103 -3.52 -5.45 7.12
N ALA A 104 -3.04 -4.22 7.10
CA ALA A 104 -1.84 -3.81 6.36
C ALA A 104 -0.60 -4.58 6.84
N VAL A 105 -0.36 -4.62 8.16
CA VAL A 105 0.73 -5.39 8.77
C VAL A 105 0.65 -6.87 8.42
N ALA A 106 -0.55 -7.47 8.49
CA ALA A 106 -0.75 -8.87 8.15
C ALA A 106 -0.47 -9.16 6.67
N ASN A 107 -0.96 -8.31 5.77
CA ASN A 107 -0.71 -8.43 4.34
C ASN A 107 0.78 -8.26 4.01
N HIS A 108 1.48 -7.31 4.66
CA HIS A 108 2.93 -7.16 4.49
C HIS A 108 3.71 -8.40 4.92
N ARG A 109 3.33 -9.07 6.02
CA ARG A 109 3.97 -10.34 6.41
C ARG A 109 3.81 -11.42 5.34
N GLN A 110 2.63 -11.51 4.73
CA GLN A 110 2.38 -12.46 3.63
C GLN A 110 3.17 -12.09 2.37
N LEU A 111 3.21 -10.80 2.02
CA LEU A 111 4.01 -10.27 0.91
C LEU A 111 5.51 -10.57 1.11
N ILE A 112 6.06 -10.31 2.30
CA ILE A 112 7.46 -10.62 2.64
C ILE A 112 7.73 -12.13 2.49
N SER A 113 6.84 -12.98 3.02
CA SER A 113 6.96 -14.43 2.87
C SER A 113 6.97 -14.86 1.40
N ALA A 114 6.10 -14.26 0.56
CA ALA A 114 6.05 -14.53 -0.87
C ALA A 114 7.31 -14.06 -1.59
N LEU A 115 7.91 -12.93 -1.20
CA LEU A 115 9.19 -12.46 -1.73
C LEU A 115 10.32 -13.43 -1.37
N ARG A 116 10.37 -13.95 -0.13
CA ARG A 116 11.37 -14.96 0.28
C ARG A 116 11.27 -16.24 -0.52
N SER A 117 10.06 -16.71 -0.80
CA SER A 117 9.83 -17.90 -1.62
C SER A 117 9.87 -17.62 -3.13
N ARG A 118 10.09 -16.36 -3.54
CA ARG A 118 10.01 -15.90 -4.94
C ARG A 118 8.69 -16.28 -5.62
N ASP A 119 7.61 -16.33 -4.85
CA ASP A 119 6.27 -16.59 -5.37
C ASP A 119 5.68 -15.29 -5.94
N LYS A 120 5.99 -15.05 -7.22
CA LYS A 120 5.51 -13.87 -7.94
C LYS A 120 3.98 -13.79 -7.98
N ALA A 121 3.27 -14.92 -8.06
CA ALA A 121 1.82 -14.91 -8.12
C ALA A 121 1.24 -14.38 -6.80
N ALA A 122 1.72 -14.89 -5.67
CA ALA A 122 1.32 -14.42 -4.35
C ALA A 122 1.71 -12.95 -4.11
N VAL A 123 2.90 -12.52 -4.54
CA VAL A 123 3.31 -11.10 -4.47
C VAL A 123 2.30 -10.19 -5.18
N LEU A 124 1.86 -10.56 -6.38
CA LEU A 124 0.90 -9.78 -7.15
C LEU A 124 -0.49 -9.79 -6.54
N GLU A 125 -0.91 -10.92 -5.97
CA GLU A 125 -2.17 -11.04 -5.22
C GLU A 125 -2.19 -10.08 -4.03
N HIS A 126 -1.18 -10.16 -3.16
CA HIS A 126 -1.07 -9.30 -1.96
C HIS A 126 -0.90 -7.82 -2.32
N THR A 127 -0.20 -7.50 -3.41
CA THR A 127 -0.09 -6.11 -3.90
C THR A 127 -1.45 -5.60 -4.38
N THR A 128 -2.19 -6.41 -5.14
CA THR A 128 -3.52 -6.02 -5.66
C THR A 128 -4.51 -5.81 -4.53
N TRP A 129 -4.50 -6.71 -3.54
CA TRP A 129 -5.39 -6.65 -2.38
C TRP A 129 -5.31 -5.31 -1.63
N GLN A 130 -4.11 -4.73 -1.48
CA GLN A 130 -3.93 -3.43 -0.80
C GLN A 130 -4.75 -2.30 -1.42
N PHE A 131 -4.91 -2.32 -2.75
CA PHE A 131 -5.69 -1.31 -3.46
C PHE A 131 -7.19 -1.63 -3.44
N THR A 132 -7.58 -2.90 -3.50
CA THR A 132 -8.98 -3.30 -3.36
C THR A 132 -9.52 -2.95 -1.96
N ASP A 133 -8.82 -3.34 -0.90
CA ASP A 133 -9.19 -2.99 0.49
C ASP A 133 -9.22 -1.47 0.70
N GLY A 134 -8.20 -0.76 0.20
CA GLY A 134 -8.16 0.70 0.30
C GLY A 134 -9.36 1.37 -0.38
N ALA A 135 -9.70 0.97 -1.61
CA ALA A 135 -10.84 1.53 -2.33
C ALA A 135 -12.16 1.33 -1.55
N GLU A 136 -12.39 0.11 -1.06
CA GLU A 136 -13.59 -0.24 -0.30
C GLU A 136 -13.71 0.59 0.98
N ARG A 137 -12.63 0.72 1.76
CA ARG A 137 -12.62 1.52 3.00
C ARG A 137 -12.88 2.99 2.73
N LEU A 138 -12.27 3.57 1.69
CA LEU A 138 -12.49 4.98 1.35
C LEU A 138 -13.93 5.23 0.92
N ILE A 139 -14.50 4.34 0.09
CA ILE A 139 -15.89 4.42 -0.34
C ILE A 139 -16.82 4.36 0.87
N GLN A 140 -16.66 3.36 1.74
CA GLN A 140 -17.48 3.23 2.95
C GLN A 140 -17.38 4.46 3.86
N LYS A 141 -16.19 5.04 4.02
CA LYS A 141 -15.99 6.24 4.83
C LYS A 141 -16.69 7.45 4.23
N LEU A 142 -16.54 7.68 2.92
CA LEU A 142 -17.18 8.80 2.23
C LEU A 142 -18.72 8.69 2.23
N GLU A 143 -19.26 7.47 2.12
CA GLU A 143 -20.70 7.23 2.27
C GLU A 143 -21.22 7.62 3.64
N ARG A 144 -20.49 7.29 4.71
CA ARG A 144 -20.85 7.66 6.08
C ARG A 144 -20.80 9.18 6.30
N THR A 145 -19.94 9.90 5.60
CA THR A 145 -19.85 11.37 5.69
C THR A 145 -20.96 12.11 4.94
N GLY A 146 -21.72 11.43 4.07
CA GLY A 146 -22.82 12.03 3.31
C GLY A 146 -22.38 12.91 2.12
N ILE A 147 -21.11 12.87 1.73
CA ILE A 147 -20.55 13.64 0.60
C ILE A 147 -21.20 13.26 -0.74
N TRP A 148 -21.72 12.03 -0.86
CA TRP A 148 -22.39 11.52 -2.08
C TRP A 148 -23.91 11.45 -1.97
N ARG A 149 -24.51 12.23 -1.06
CA ARG A 149 -25.96 12.42 -1.03
C ARG A 149 -26.40 13.48 -2.02
#